data_AF-A0AAW2GJU7-F1
#
_entry.id   AF-A0AAW2GJU7-F1
#
_cell.length_a   1.000
_cell.length_b   1.000
_cell.length_c   1.000
_cell.angle_alpha   90.00
_cell.angle_beta   90.00
_cell.angle_gamma   90.00
#
_symmetry.space_group_name_H-M   'P 1'
#
loop_
_entity.id
_entity.type
_entity.pdbx_description
1 polymer ?
#
loop_
_entity_poly.entity_id
_entity_poly.type
_entity_poly.pdbx_seq_one_letter_code
_entity_poly.pdbx_strand_id
1 'polypeptide(L)'
;MAYSSQNYEASKGAKAKPNGQCDILGEKTATKTGLDILYTSRIDSNVTNEDVEKKISLLKHLLEKDPKAADLKWSLFVAASNTYRFDSCLKPFPPMYIKNEYKDIEALRRAIESVPPLPVICKELGVTNAYQNYGETIELLYWVLLRLRDPYIKSVQKEGYNSILRKVPLEVPVAAPNLIFQVVSAKQSAAEEKWNSSAKDHSTFYAYHGSRLENFHSIVHYGLQQNMCKRSEFGKGIYFSSELGVSLPYSPVGYGWGGSLLGSEISCIALCELIDHPDIKRGDSRDNAQNMLSDSVGGRIPDKYFVVTNSDLVRIRYLLIYTQDLHSTSTTDNTGFLAWFKQHKLLTFVLGYVVLLASVGLTQNKQVEKYYRLFIQKAGFE
;
A
#
# COMPACT_ATOMS: atom_id res chain seq x y z
N MET A 1 -58.84 10.58 -16.13
CA MET A 1 -59.47 9.28 -16.42
C MET A 1 -58.53 8.57 -17.39
N ALA A 2 -57.61 7.67 -17.02
CA ALA A 2 -57.47 6.69 -15.93
C ALA A 2 -57.96 5.26 -16.29
N TYR A 3 -57.11 4.27 -15.99
CA TYR A 3 -57.36 2.81 -15.97
C TYR A 3 -57.64 2.11 -17.33
N SER A 4 -57.31 0.83 -17.54
CA SER A 4 -56.49 -0.16 -16.78
C SER A 4 -55.97 -1.24 -17.76
N SER A 5 -55.04 -2.10 -17.32
CA SER A 5 -54.53 -3.26 -18.07
C SER A 5 -54.45 -4.53 -17.20
N GLN A 6 -55.25 -5.54 -17.53
CA GLN A 6 -55.32 -6.93 -17.03
C GLN A 6 -56.20 -7.71 -18.05
N ASN A 7 -56.12 -9.02 -18.33
CA ASN A 7 -55.31 -10.17 -17.87
C ASN A 7 -55.43 -11.32 -18.93
N TYR A 8 -54.81 -12.49 -18.66
CA TYR A 8 -55.21 -13.85 -19.13
C TYR A 8 -54.90 -14.26 -20.60
N GLU A 9 -54.61 -15.53 -20.96
CA GLU A 9 -54.19 -16.77 -20.24
C GLU A 9 -53.69 -17.84 -21.25
N ALA A 10 -52.96 -18.89 -20.78
CA ALA A 10 -52.79 -20.28 -21.32
C ALA A 10 -51.32 -20.79 -21.15
N SER A 11 -50.98 -21.79 -20.31
CA SER A 11 -51.29 -23.25 -20.37
C SER A 11 -50.32 -24.03 -21.29
N LYS A 12 -49.69 -25.17 -20.95
CA LYS A 12 -49.69 -26.07 -19.76
C LYS A 12 -48.49 -27.05 -19.83
N GLY A 13 -48.14 -27.71 -18.70
CA GLY A 13 -47.73 -29.13 -18.74
C GLY A 13 -46.52 -29.60 -17.90
N ALA A 14 -46.77 -30.13 -16.68
CA ALA A 14 -46.21 -31.41 -16.14
C ALA A 14 -46.34 -31.53 -14.59
N LYS A 15 -46.85 -32.67 -14.12
CA LYS A 15 -46.73 -33.26 -12.76
C LYS A 15 -46.31 -34.75 -12.98
N ALA A 16 -45.80 -35.58 -12.06
CA ALA A 16 -45.78 -35.57 -10.59
C ALA A 16 -44.58 -36.38 -9.99
N LYS A 17 -44.49 -36.39 -8.63
CA LYS A 17 -43.63 -37.22 -7.73
C LYS A 17 -44.30 -38.61 -7.42
N PRO A 18 -43.89 -39.54 -6.50
CA PRO A 18 -42.95 -39.41 -5.33
C PRO A 18 -42.12 -40.63 -4.78
N ASN A 19 -41.29 -40.33 -3.75
CA ASN A 19 -40.86 -41.10 -2.56
C ASN A 19 -40.03 -42.42 -2.59
N GLY A 20 -39.09 -42.54 -1.62
CA GLY A 20 -38.37 -43.78 -1.24
C GLY A 20 -37.34 -43.60 -0.10
N GLN A 21 -37.09 -44.65 0.69
CA GLN A 21 -36.28 -44.68 1.94
C GLN A 21 -35.81 -46.15 2.20
N CYS A 22 -34.86 -46.50 3.10
CA CYS A 22 -34.14 -45.79 4.17
C CYS A 22 -32.74 -46.46 4.46
N ASP A 23 -32.28 -46.39 5.72
CA ASP A 23 -31.47 -47.36 6.49
C ASP A 23 -29.95 -47.17 6.72
N ILE A 24 -29.53 -47.59 7.94
CA ILE A 24 -28.20 -47.50 8.57
C ILE A 24 -27.90 -48.84 9.24
N LEU A 25 -26.63 -49.30 9.19
CA LEU A 25 -25.81 -49.82 10.34
C LEU A 25 -24.77 -50.86 9.89
N GLY A 26 -23.54 -50.80 10.44
CA GLY A 26 -22.53 -51.85 10.27
C GLY A 26 -21.13 -51.47 10.74
N GLU A 27 -20.85 -51.64 12.03
CA GLU A 27 -19.54 -51.36 12.66
C GLU A 27 -18.72 -52.65 12.88
N LYS A 28 -17.38 -52.61 12.73
CA LYS A 28 -16.47 -53.48 13.50
C LYS A 28 -14.98 -53.04 13.51
N THR A 29 -14.44 -53.10 14.73
CA THR A 29 -13.05 -53.00 15.21
C THR A 29 -12.16 -54.18 14.75
N ALA A 30 -10.84 -54.25 14.98
CA ALA A 30 -9.75 -53.29 15.22
C ALA A 30 -8.41 -54.07 15.28
N THR A 31 -7.26 -53.44 14.96
CA THR A 31 -5.95 -53.67 15.62
C THR A 31 -4.92 -52.66 15.11
N LYS A 32 -4.36 -51.83 16.00
CA LYS A 32 -3.22 -50.93 15.70
C LYS A 32 -2.01 -51.41 16.50
N THR A 33 -0.91 -51.73 15.81
CA THR A 33 0.37 -52.09 16.44
C THR A 33 1.20 -50.82 16.62
N GLY A 34 1.71 -50.58 17.83
CA GLY A 34 2.28 -49.28 18.24
C GLY A 34 3.69 -48.93 17.71
N LEU A 35 4.00 -49.21 16.44
CA LEU A 35 5.32 -48.91 15.85
C LEU A 35 5.33 -47.69 14.90
N ASP A 36 4.21 -47.36 14.24
CA ASP A 36 4.19 -46.33 13.16
C ASP A 36 4.15 -44.87 13.65
N ILE A 37 3.86 -44.64 14.94
CA ILE A 37 3.66 -43.30 15.51
C ILE A 37 4.99 -42.52 15.68
N LEU A 38 6.12 -43.25 15.81
CA LEU A 38 7.46 -42.64 15.98
C LEU A 38 8.21 -42.41 14.67
N TYR A 39 7.78 -43.02 13.56
CA TYR A 39 8.42 -42.83 12.25
C TYR A 39 7.77 -41.71 11.44
N THR A 40 6.44 -41.59 11.51
CA THR A 40 5.67 -40.52 10.86
C THR A 40 5.99 -39.14 11.44
N SER A 41 6.12 -39.02 12.76
CA SER A 41 6.43 -37.75 13.44
C SER A 41 7.82 -37.18 13.11
N ARG A 42 8.84 -38.02 12.85
CA ARG A 42 10.18 -37.57 12.45
C ARG A 42 10.25 -37.05 11.01
N ILE A 43 9.43 -37.60 10.11
CA ILE A 43 9.43 -37.18 8.70
C ILE A 43 8.77 -35.80 8.58
N ASP A 44 7.60 -35.60 9.22
CA ASP A 44 6.94 -34.30 9.25
C ASP A 44 7.76 -33.22 9.98
N SER A 45 8.46 -33.56 11.07
CA SER A 45 9.34 -32.61 11.78
C SER A 45 10.56 -32.18 10.96
N ASN A 46 11.12 -33.08 10.15
CA ASN A 46 12.29 -32.77 9.33
C ASN A 46 11.90 -31.90 8.12
N VAL A 47 10.77 -32.20 7.47
CA VAL A 47 10.24 -31.38 6.38
C VAL A 47 9.92 -29.96 6.86
N THR A 48 9.30 -29.81 8.04
CA THR A 48 9.02 -28.49 8.60
C THR A 48 10.27 -27.72 9.04
N ASN A 49 11.25 -28.37 9.67
CA ASN A 49 12.50 -27.70 10.06
C ASN A 49 13.35 -27.27 8.86
N GLU A 50 13.55 -28.14 7.87
CA GLU A 50 14.29 -27.77 6.66
C GLU A 50 13.63 -26.59 5.92
N ASP A 51 12.30 -26.56 5.85
CA ASP A 51 11.59 -25.46 5.18
C ASP A 51 11.67 -24.16 5.96
N VAL A 52 11.72 -24.21 7.30
CA VAL A 52 12.00 -23.04 8.15
C VAL A 52 13.42 -22.52 7.93
N GLU A 53 14.43 -23.38 7.90
CA GLU A 53 15.82 -23.00 7.62
C GLU A 53 15.99 -22.40 6.22
N LYS A 54 15.31 -22.97 5.21
CA LYS A 54 15.24 -22.41 3.85
C LYS A 54 14.61 -21.01 3.85
N LYS A 55 13.49 -20.79 4.55
CA LYS A 55 12.84 -19.47 4.66
C LYS A 55 13.77 -18.43 5.29
N ILE A 56 14.40 -18.76 6.42
CA ILE A 56 15.36 -17.89 7.13
C ILE A 56 16.53 -17.52 6.21
N SER A 57 17.13 -18.52 5.55
CA SER A 57 18.29 -18.32 4.67
C SER A 57 17.96 -17.43 3.47
N LEU A 58 16.81 -17.67 2.82
CA LEU A 58 16.34 -16.86 1.70
C LEU A 58 16.01 -15.43 2.12
N LEU A 59 15.37 -15.24 3.28
CA LEU A 59 15.00 -13.93 3.80
C LEU A 59 16.25 -13.12 4.16
N LYS A 60 17.20 -13.72 4.88
CA LYS A 60 18.47 -13.09 5.22
C LYS A 60 19.25 -12.65 3.98
N HIS A 61 19.43 -13.55 3.01
CA HIS A 61 20.11 -13.22 1.75
C HIS A 61 19.41 -12.10 0.96
N LEU A 62 18.06 -12.03 0.98
CA LEU A 62 17.34 -10.93 0.34
C LEU A 62 17.60 -9.58 1.03
N LEU A 63 17.56 -9.56 2.37
CA LEU A 63 17.79 -8.36 3.18
C LEU A 63 19.23 -7.85 3.07
N GLU A 64 20.21 -8.75 2.97
CA GLU A 64 21.62 -8.40 2.75
C GLU A 64 21.87 -7.87 1.33
N LYS A 65 21.18 -8.41 0.32
CA LYS A 65 21.40 -8.10 -1.10
C LYS A 65 20.89 -6.72 -1.55
N ASP A 66 19.68 -6.35 -1.14
CA ASP A 66 19.08 -5.05 -1.49
C ASP A 66 18.15 -4.57 -0.36
N PRO A 67 18.74 -4.11 0.78
CA PRO A 67 17.97 -3.73 1.96
C PRO A 67 16.99 -2.59 1.66
N LYS A 68 17.34 -1.66 0.76
CA LYS A 68 16.47 -0.53 0.40
C LYS A 68 15.25 -0.96 -0.40
N ALA A 69 15.39 -1.92 -1.34
CA ALA A 69 14.25 -2.41 -2.09
C ALA A 69 13.31 -3.28 -1.24
N ALA A 70 13.88 -4.08 -0.32
CA ALA A 70 13.11 -4.82 0.67
C ALA A 70 12.33 -3.86 1.61
N ASP A 71 13.00 -2.81 2.09
CA ASP A 71 12.41 -1.79 2.97
C ASP A 71 11.31 -0.97 2.27
N LEU A 72 11.51 -0.56 1.01
CA LEU A 72 10.43 0.08 0.24
C LEU A 72 9.23 -0.87 0.12
N LYS A 73 9.45 -2.11 -0.32
CA LYS A 73 8.36 -3.08 -0.54
C LYS A 73 7.57 -3.32 0.74
N TRP A 74 8.26 -3.45 1.87
CA TRP A 74 7.64 -3.57 3.19
C TRP A 74 6.89 -2.28 3.59
N SER A 75 7.48 -1.10 3.39
CA SER A 75 6.84 0.19 3.69
C SER A 75 5.57 0.43 2.88
N LEU A 76 5.52 0.01 1.61
CA LEU A 76 4.31 0.05 0.78
C LEU A 76 3.21 -0.89 1.32
N PHE A 77 3.58 -2.09 1.75
CA PHE A 77 2.68 -3.06 2.37
C PHE A 77 2.10 -2.55 3.71
N VAL A 78 2.94 -1.92 4.55
CA VAL A 78 2.50 -1.32 5.81
C VAL A 78 1.54 -0.14 5.57
N ALA A 79 1.86 0.76 4.62
CA ALA A 79 0.96 1.85 4.24
C ALA A 79 -0.41 1.34 3.77
N ALA A 80 -0.42 0.28 2.96
CA ALA A 80 -1.63 -0.38 2.47
C ALA A 80 -2.44 -1.09 3.58
N SER A 81 -1.78 -1.56 4.64
CA SER A 81 -2.42 -2.20 5.81
C SER A 81 -3.00 -1.19 6.79
N ASN A 82 -2.35 -0.04 6.96
CA ASN A 82 -2.74 0.97 7.94
C ASN A 82 -3.83 1.94 7.43
N THR A 83 -4.15 1.94 6.13
CA THR A 83 -5.27 2.73 5.60
C THR A 83 -6.62 2.12 5.96
N TYR A 84 -7.62 2.98 6.19
CA TYR A 84 -9.03 2.56 6.31
C TYR A 84 -9.58 1.94 5.01
N ARG A 85 -8.89 2.12 3.87
CA ARG A 85 -9.25 1.57 2.56
C ARG A 85 -8.56 0.24 2.24
N PHE A 86 -8.07 -0.49 3.24
CA PHE A 86 -7.24 -1.69 3.08
C PHE A 86 -7.87 -2.73 2.14
N ASP A 87 -9.21 -2.90 2.12
CA ASP A 87 -9.88 -3.80 1.18
C ASP A 87 -9.59 -3.55 -0.31
N SER A 88 -9.26 -2.30 -0.66
CA SER A 88 -8.86 -1.88 -2.02
C SER A 88 -7.34 -1.77 -2.18
N CYS A 89 -6.64 -1.34 -1.12
CA CYS A 89 -5.22 -0.97 -1.15
C CYS A 89 -4.29 -2.15 -0.82
N LEU A 90 -4.71 -3.04 0.09
CA LEU A 90 -3.96 -4.22 0.52
C LEU A 90 -4.32 -5.42 -0.36
N LYS A 91 -3.90 -5.33 -1.63
CA LYS A 91 -3.97 -6.43 -2.60
C LYS A 91 -2.56 -6.70 -3.13
N PRO A 92 -2.04 -7.94 -3.04
CA PRO A 92 -2.67 -9.11 -2.44
C PRO A 92 -2.70 -8.98 -0.90
N PHE A 93 -3.57 -9.77 -0.27
CA PHE A 93 -3.72 -9.84 1.19
C PHE A 93 -3.07 -11.13 1.73
N PRO A 94 -2.37 -11.09 2.87
CA PRO A 94 -1.67 -12.25 3.42
C PRO A 94 -2.66 -13.35 3.88
N PRO A 95 -2.60 -14.58 3.34
CA PRO A 95 -3.61 -15.61 3.54
C PRO A 95 -3.64 -16.14 4.99
N MET A 96 -2.54 -16.06 5.74
CA MET A 96 -2.49 -16.44 7.16
C MET A 96 -3.35 -15.52 8.07
N TYR A 97 -3.78 -14.35 7.57
CA TYR A 97 -4.71 -13.45 8.27
C TYR A 97 -6.13 -13.52 7.68
N ILE A 98 -6.47 -14.57 6.93
CA ILE A 98 -7.85 -14.84 6.47
C ILE A 98 -8.45 -15.97 7.31
N LYS A 99 -9.58 -15.68 7.98
CA LYS A 99 -10.31 -16.63 8.84
C LYS A 99 -11.76 -16.69 8.38
N ASN A 100 -12.22 -17.87 7.97
CA ASN A 100 -13.59 -18.09 7.46
C ASN A 100 -14.00 -17.06 6.37
N GLU A 101 -13.11 -16.83 5.40
CA GLU A 101 -13.23 -15.82 4.33
C GLU A 101 -13.16 -14.34 4.76
N TYR A 102 -13.15 -14.04 6.07
CA TYR A 102 -12.94 -12.68 6.60
C TYR A 102 -11.46 -12.34 6.76
N LYS A 103 -11.10 -11.10 6.43
CA LYS A 103 -9.75 -10.55 6.62
C LYS A 103 -9.58 -10.02 8.05
N ASP A 104 -8.73 -10.66 8.84
CA ASP A 104 -8.37 -10.23 10.20
C ASP A 104 -7.27 -9.15 10.12
N ILE A 105 -7.67 -7.96 9.69
CA ILE A 105 -6.78 -6.80 9.53
C ILE A 105 -6.15 -6.35 10.86
N GLU A 106 -6.83 -6.56 12.00
CA GLU A 106 -6.32 -6.19 13.32
C GLU A 106 -5.27 -7.17 13.85
N ALA A 107 -5.39 -8.47 13.55
CA ALA A 107 -4.27 -9.40 13.74
C ALA A 107 -3.07 -9.03 12.86
N LEU A 108 -3.29 -8.69 11.58
CA LEU A 108 -2.21 -8.26 10.70
C LEU A 108 -1.50 -6.99 11.18
N ARG A 109 -2.25 -5.97 11.66
CA ARG A 109 -1.67 -4.74 12.20
C ARG A 109 -0.77 -4.99 13.41
N ARG A 110 -1.21 -5.81 14.36
CA ARG A 110 -0.39 -6.22 15.52
C ARG A 110 0.87 -7.00 15.10
N ALA A 111 0.77 -7.84 14.07
CA ALA A 111 1.92 -8.55 13.52
C ALA A 111 2.90 -7.62 12.77
N ILE A 112 2.41 -6.53 12.17
CA ILE A 112 3.24 -5.47 11.58
C ILE A 112 3.95 -4.66 12.67
N GLU A 113 3.26 -4.36 13.77
CA GLU A 113 3.81 -3.62 14.92
C GLU A 113 4.93 -4.38 15.65
N SER A 114 4.91 -5.72 15.62
CA SER A 114 5.97 -6.55 16.20
C SER A 114 7.20 -6.72 15.30
N VAL A 115 7.17 -6.28 14.04
CA VAL A 115 8.33 -6.36 13.13
C VAL A 115 9.36 -5.29 13.50
N PRO A 116 10.58 -5.65 13.95
CA PRO A 116 11.64 -4.67 14.21
C PRO A 116 12.25 -4.17 12.88
N PRO A 117 13.00 -3.06 12.89
CA PRO A 117 13.68 -2.52 11.70
C PRO A 117 14.42 -3.61 10.90
N LEU A 118 14.37 -3.57 9.56
CA LEU A 118 14.90 -4.65 8.73
C LEU A 118 16.39 -5.02 8.99
N PRO A 119 17.30 -4.07 9.31
CA PRO A 119 18.67 -4.40 9.71
C PRO A 119 18.78 -5.14 11.05
N VAL A 120 17.79 -5.03 11.94
CA VAL A 120 17.76 -5.73 13.23
C VAL A 120 17.35 -7.17 13.00
N ILE A 121 16.18 -7.42 12.37
CA ILE A 121 15.76 -8.79 12.06
C ILE A 121 16.79 -9.52 11.17
N CYS A 122 17.45 -8.83 10.24
CA CYS A 122 18.52 -9.42 9.43
C CYS A 122 19.71 -9.99 10.25
N LYS A 123 20.00 -9.41 11.42
CA LYS A 123 21.00 -9.93 12.36
C LYS A 123 20.45 -11.10 13.16
N GLU A 124 19.23 -10.97 13.68
CA GLU A 124 18.55 -12.01 14.47
C GLU A 124 18.31 -13.30 13.66
N LEU A 125 18.10 -13.21 12.35
CA LEU A 125 18.05 -14.36 11.43
C LEU A 125 19.35 -15.20 11.40
N GLY A 126 20.46 -14.70 11.94
CA GLY A 126 21.71 -15.44 12.12
C GLY A 126 21.83 -16.19 13.45
N VAL A 127 20.88 -16.05 14.37
CA VAL A 127 20.96 -16.57 15.74
C VAL A 127 20.26 -17.94 15.83
N THR A 128 20.86 -18.88 16.57
CA THR A 128 20.22 -20.15 16.91
C THR A 128 18.92 -19.89 17.67
N ASN A 129 17.80 -20.41 17.16
CA ASN A 129 16.42 -20.16 17.60
C ASN A 129 15.70 -18.90 17.03
N ALA A 130 16.17 -18.34 15.92
CA ALA A 130 15.50 -17.21 15.25
C ALA A 130 14.00 -17.44 14.98
N TYR A 131 13.59 -18.65 14.58
CA TYR A 131 12.17 -18.98 14.31
C TYR A 131 11.30 -19.03 15.57
N GLN A 132 11.85 -19.49 16.69
CA GLN A 132 11.15 -19.54 17.97
C GLN A 132 10.89 -18.14 18.52
N ASN A 133 11.81 -17.20 18.28
CA ASN A 133 11.69 -15.80 18.72
C ASN A 133 10.85 -14.93 17.75
N TYR A 134 10.94 -15.18 16.44
CA TYR A 134 10.40 -14.31 15.39
C TYR A 134 9.50 -15.03 14.36
N GLY A 135 8.94 -16.20 14.68
CA GLY A 135 8.23 -17.04 13.71
C GLY A 135 7.13 -16.32 12.90
N GLU A 136 6.24 -15.57 13.57
CA GLU A 136 5.20 -14.79 12.89
C GLU A 136 5.80 -13.69 11.98
N THR A 137 6.79 -12.94 12.49
CA THR A 137 7.53 -11.94 11.73
C THR A 137 8.20 -12.55 10.48
N ILE A 138 8.81 -13.73 10.62
CA ILE A 138 9.49 -14.46 9.54
C ILE A 138 8.48 -14.91 8.49
N GLU A 139 7.35 -15.49 8.87
CA GLU A 139 6.32 -15.92 7.92
C GLU A 139 5.71 -14.73 7.17
N LEU A 140 5.43 -13.61 7.85
CA LEU A 140 4.88 -12.40 7.24
C LEU A 140 5.90 -11.73 6.30
N LEU A 141 7.14 -11.54 6.73
CA LEU A 141 8.21 -10.99 5.88
C LEU A 141 8.53 -11.91 4.69
N TYR A 142 8.59 -13.23 4.90
CA TYR A 142 8.77 -14.20 3.82
C TYR A 142 7.61 -14.12 2.81
N TRP A 143 6.37 -13.99 3.29
CA TRP A 143 5.22 -13.84 2.40
C TRP A 143 5.31 -12.54 1.56
N VAL A 144 5.48 -11.37 2.20
CA VAL A 144 5.53 -10.08 1.50
C VAL A 144 6.75 -9.98 0.59
N LEU A 145 7.94 -10.31 1.08
CA LEU A 145 9.18 -10.03 0.37
C LEU A 145 9.53 -11.11 -0.67
N LEU A 146 9.37 -12.39 -0.33
CA LEU A 146 9.79 -13.53 -1.16
C LEU A 146 8.65 -14.22 -1.91
N ARG A 147 7.49 -14.46 -1.29
CA ARG A 147 6.38 -15.17 -1.94
C ARG A 147 5.66 -14.30 -2.98
N LEU A 148 5.51 -13.00 -2.72
CA LEU A 148 5.07 -12.03 -3.73
C LEU A 148 6.21 -11.65 -4.70
N ARG A 149 6.79 -12.65 -5.37
CA ARG A 149 8.05 -12.49 -6.13
C ARG A 149 7.93 -11.64 -7.40
N ASP A 150 6.75 -11.59 -8.02
CA ASP A 150 6.52 -10.92 -9.30
C ASP A 150 5.47 -9.79 -9.18
N PRO A 151 5.74 -8.59 -9.71
CA PRO A 151 7.07 -8.10 -10.07
C PRO A 151 7.95 -7.92 -8.81
N TYR A 152 9.27 -7.93 -9.00
CA TYR A 152 10.22 -7.57 -7.93
C TYR A 152 10.69 -6.13 -8.06
N ILE A 153 11.02 -5.53 -6.91
CA ILE A 153 11.57 -4.19 -6.82
C ILE A 153 13.10 -4.30 -6.68
N LYS A 154 13.84 -3.42 -7.36
CA LYS A 154 15.31 -3.33 -7.28
C LYS A 154 15.73 -1.87 -7.11
N SER A 155 16.68 -1.59 -6.23
CA SER A 155 17.30 -0.27 -6.10
C SER A 155 18.09 0.12 -7.36
N VAL A 156 17.94 1.35 -7.82
CA VAL A 156 18.79 1.93 -8.87
C VAL A 156 19.95 2.70 -8.22
N GLN A 157 21.14 2.64 -8.81
CA GLN A 157 22.30 3.43 -8.38
C GLN A 157 22.17 4.89 -8.89
N LYS A 158 22.72 5.87 -8.16
CA LYS A 158 22.49 7.31 -8.43
C LYS A 158 22.94 7.73 -9.83
N GLU A 159 23.99 7.09 -10.34
CA GLU A 159 24.57 7.28 -11.67
C GLU A 159 23.54 6.98 -12.77
N GLY A 160 22.60 6.06 -12.51
CA GLY A 160 21.50 5.70 -13.41
C GLY A 160 20.32 6.67 -13.42
N TYR A 161 20.20 7.58 -12.43
CA TYR A 161 18.98 8.39 -12.26
C TYR A 161 18.75 9.32 -13.45
N ASN A 162 19.82 9.99 -13.93
CA ASN A 162 19.74 10.87 -15.09
C ASN A 162 19.27 10.15 -16.36
N SER A 163 19.65 8.88 -16.55
CA SER A 163 19.23 8.08 -17.72
C SER A 163 17.75 7.67 -17.66
N ILE A 164 17.20 7.54 -16.45
CA ILE A 164 15.79 7.23 -16.22
C ILE A 164 14.93 8.49 -16.36
N LEU A 165 15.34 9.59 -15.72
CA LEU A 165 14.60 10.85 -15.76
C LEU A 165 14.52 11.43 -17.18
N ARG A 166 15.58 11.28 -18.00
CA ARG A 166 15.60 11.69 -19.42
C ARG A 166 14.69 10.85 -20.34
N LYS A 167 14.01 9.82 -19.84
CA LYS A 167 13.00 9.07 -20.62
C LYS A 167 11.74 9.87 -20.92
N VAL A 168 11.50 10.94 -20.14
CA VAL A 168 10.44 11.91 -20.37
C VAL A 168 11.12 13.27 -20.57
N PRO A 169 10.73 14.08 -21.58
CA PRO A 169 11.26 15.43 -21.74
C PRO A 169 11.00 16.29 -20.49
N LEU A 170 12.06 16.84 -19.90
CA LEU A 170 11.94 17.76 -18.77
C LEU A 170 11.86 19.19 -19.28
N GLU A 171 10.64 19.74 -19.37
CA GLU A 171 10.40 21.12 -19.81
C GLU A 171 10.45 22.11 -18.64
N VAL A 172 9.91 21.72 -17.48
CA VAL A 172 9.93 22.52 -16.25
C VAL A 172 10.86 21.86 -15.21
N PRO A 173 11.82 22.59 -14.61
CA PRO A 173 12.62 22.07 -13.50
C PRO A 173 11.76 21.72 -12.28
N VAL A 174 11.95 20.52 -11.74
CA VAL A 174 11.20 19.98 -10.59
C VAL A 174 12.19 19.34 -9.62
N ALA A 175 11.83 19.27 -8.33
CA ALA A 175 12.62 18.57 -7.33
C ALA A 175 12.91 17.11 -7.77
N ALA A 176 14.20 16.73 -7.74
CA ALA A 176 14.61 15.37 -8.05
C ALA A 176 14.21 14.40 -6.93
N PRO A 177 13.84 13.14 -7.24
CA PRO A 177 13.56 12.14 -6.22
C PRO A 177 14.83 11.75 -5.45
N ASN A 178 14.71 11.55 -4.13
CA ASN A 178 15.80 11.10 -3.28
C ASN A 178 16.27 9.70 -3.69
N LEU A 179 15.32 8.83 -4.07
CA LEU A 179 15.58 7.44 -4.46
C LEU A 179 14.78 7.02 -5.69
N ILE A 180 15.36 6.17 -6.54
CA ILE A 180 14.68 5.53 -7.67
C ILE A 180 14.80 4.02 -7.54
N PHE A 181 13.68 3.33 -7.72
CA PHE A 181 13.62 1.88 -7.76
C PHE A 181 13.05 1.42 -9.09
N GLN A 182 13.54 0.31 -9.62
CA GLN A 182 13.02 -0.34 -10.82
C GLN A 182 12.03 -1.42 -10.44
N VAL A 183 10.89 -1.46 -11.11
CA VAL A 183 9.92 -2.56 -11.06
C VAL A 183 10.24 -3.49 -12.22
N VAL A 184 10.49 -4.77 -11.92
CA VAL A 184 10.92 -5.77 -12.91
C VAL A 184 10.02 -6.99 -12.83
N SER A 185 9.30 -7.25 -13.92
CA SER A 185 8.56 -8.49 -14.14
C SER A 185 9.50 -9.64 -14.52
N ALA A 186 9.15 -10.86 -14.14
CA ALA A 186 9.82 -12.06 -14.61
C ALA A 186 9.59 -12.26 -16.12
N LYS A 187 10.62 -12.66 -16.87
CA LYS A 187 10.59 -12.80 -18.34
C LYS A 187 9.51 -13.75 -18.89
N GLN A 188 9.02 -14.66 -18.05
CA GLN A 188 8.04 -15.70 -18.36
C GLN A 188 6.76 -15.53 -17.53
N SER A 189 6.48 -14.32 -17.02
CA SER A 189 5.19 -14.06 -16.38
C SER A 189 4.14 -13.71 -17.41
N ALA A 190 2.91 -14.14 -17.16
CA ALA A 190 1.77 -13.84 -18.03
C ALA A 190 1.57 -12.33 -18.26
N ALA A 191 1.99 -11.49 -17.31
CA ALA A 191 1.99 -10.03 -17.45
C ALA A 191 3.01 -9.53 -18.50
N GLU A 192 4.22 -10.08 -18.51
CA GLU A 192 5.25 -9.72 -19.48
C GLU A 192 4.95 -10.28 -20.87
N GLU A 193 4.42 -11.51 -20.97
CA GLU A 193 3.94 -12.09 -22.24
C GLU A 193 2.78 -11.31 -22.84
N LYS A 194 1.81 -10.91 -22.01
CA LYS A 194 0.68 -10.04 -22.42
C LYS A 194 1.17 -8.68 -22.89
N TRP A 195 2.09 -8.05 -22.14
CA TRP A 195 2.69 -6.78 -22.54
C TRP A 195 3.38 -6.87 -23.90
N ASN A 196 4.26 -7.86 -24.07
CA ASN A 196 5.02 -8.04 -25.32
C ASN A 196 4.11 -8.33 -26.52
N SER A 197 2.98 -9.00 -26.28
CA SER A 197 1.96 -9.22 -27.31
C SER A 197 1.28 -7.90 -27.74
N SER A 198 0.84 -7.07 -26.78
CA SER A 198 0.22 -5.77 -27.06
C SER A 198 1.19 -4.75 -27.69
N ALA A 199 2.46 -4.77 -27.28
CA ALA A 199 3.48 -3.81 -27.70
C ALA A 199 4.17 -4.17 -29.03
N LYS A 200 3.93 -5.37 -29.58
CA LYS A 200 4.70 -5.94 -30.70
C LYS A 200 4.82 -5.01 -31.92
N ASP A 201 3.72 -4.36 -32.29
CA ASP A 201 3.60 -3.56 -33.51
C ASP A 201 3.47 -2.05 -33.21
N HIS A 202 3.79 -1.62 -31.98
CA HIS A 202 3.60 -0.25 -31.48
C HIS A 202 4.88 0.29 -30.81
N SER A 203 5.16 1.59 -30.99
CA SER A 203 6.18 2.27 -30.19
C SER A 203 5.73 2.43 -28.73
N THR A 204 6.67 2.58 -27.80
CA THR A 204 6.39 2.89 -26.40
C THR A 204 6.95 4.25 -25.99
N PHE A 205 6.26 4.92 -25.08
CA PHE A 205 6.69 6.19 -24.49
C PHE A 205 6.53 6.14 -22.96
N TYR A 206 7.10 7.13 -22.26
CA TYR A 206 7.10 7.18 -20.81
C TYR A 206 6.26 8.35 -20.29
N ALA A 207 5.54 8.12 -19.19
CA ALA A 207 4.77 9.15 -18.50
C ALA A 207 4.69 8.87 -16.99
N TYR A 208 4.52 9.93 -16.21
CA TYR A 208 4.39 9.87 -14.76
C TYR A 208 2.93 9.63 -14.35
N HIS A 209 2.74 8.89 -13.25
CA HIS A 209 1.46 8.70 -12.58
C HIS A 209 1.64 8.95 -11.08
N GLY A 210 0.92 9.96 -10.57
CA GLY A 210 0.89 10.28 -9.15
C GLY A 210 -0.24 9.58 -8.41
N SER A 211 0.04 9.11 -7.20
CA SER A 211 -0.95 8.41 -6.37
C SER A 211 -0.61 8.51 -4.88
N ARG A 212 -1.60 8.31 -4.01
CA ARG A 212 -1.38 8.20 -2.57
C ARG A 212 -0.58 6.93 -2.23
N LEU A 213 0.32 7.03 -1.26
CA LEU A 213 1.26 5.98 -0.89
C LEU A 213 0.60 4.61 -0.65
N GLU A 214 -0.52 4.57 0.08
CA GLU A 214 -1.17 3.30 0.45
C GLU A 214 -1.68 2.51 -0.76
N ASN A 215 -1.87 3.14 -1.92
CA ASN A 215 -2.31 2.45 -3.13
C ASN A 215 -1.16 1.65 -3.77
N PHE A 216 0.11 1.97 -3.48
CA PHE A 216 1.25 1.48 -4.26
C PHE A 216 1.54 -0.01 -4.11
N HIS A 217 1.17 -0.65 -2.99
CA HIS A 217 1.23 -2.12 -2.86
C HIS A 217 0.36 -2.80 -3.92
N SER A 218 -0.90 -2.40 -4.04
CA SER A 218 -1.84 -2.87 -5.07
C SER A 218 -1.39 -2.50 -6.48
N ILE A 219 -0.92 -1.27 -6.69
CA ILE A 219 -0.43 -0.81 -8.00
C ILE A 219 0.79 -1.63 -8.48
N VAL A 220 1.72 -1.98 -7.59
CA VAL A 220 2.89 -2.80 -7.95
C VAL A 220 2.47 -4.24 -8.31
N HIS A 221 1.56 -4.86 -7.55
CA HIS A 221 1.23 -6.28 -7.74
C HIS A 221 0.08 -6.55 -8.74
N TYR A 222 -0.83 -5.60 -8.95
CA TYR A 222 -1.97 -5.73 -9.87
C TYR A 222 -1.94 -4.73 -11.03
N GLY A 223 -0.92 -3.88 -11.11
CA GLY A 223 -0.86 -2.79 -12.09
C GLY A 223 -1.84 -1.65 -11.79
N LEU A 224 -1.86 -0.65 -12.68
CA LEU A 224 -2.82 0.44 -12.63
C LEU A 224 -4.15 -0.03 -13.22
N GLN A 225 -5.22 -0.02 -12.43
CA GLN A 225 -6.53 -0.54 -12.84
C GLN A 225 -7.56 0.59 -12.99
N GLN A 226 -8.09 0.75 -14.20
CA GLN A 226 -9.04 1.82 -14.56
C GLN A 226 -10.30 1.87 -13.67
N ASN A 227 -10.74 0.72 -13.13
CA ASN A 227 -11.90 0.64 -12.23
C ASN A 227 -11.58 1.01 -10.77
N MET A 228 -10.30 1.11 -10.39
CA MET A 228 -9.86 1.60 -9.07
C MET A 228 -9.47 3.10 -9.11
N CYS A 229 -9.33 3.69 -10.30
CA CYS A 229 -9.15 5.12 -10.47
C CYS A 229 -10.47 5.88 -10.22
N LYS A 230 -10.38 7.06 -9.57
CA LYS A 230 -11.50 7.99 -9.50
C LYS A 230 -11.75 8.59 -10.89
N ARG A 231 -13.02 8.80 -11.26
CA ARG A 231 -13.35 9.67 -12.41
C ARG A 231 -12.81 11.07 -12.12
N SER A 232 -12.20 11.69 -13.13
CA SER A 232 -11.77 13.09 -13.12
C SER A 232 -12.59 13.88 -14.14
N GLU A 233 -12.32 15.18 -14.23
CA GLU A 233 -13.04 16.13 -15.10
C GLU A 233 -13.01 15.70 -16.57
N PHE A 234 -11.92 15.08 -17.04
CA PHE A 234 -11.76 14.64 -18.42
C PHE A 234 -12.32 13.24 -18.73
N GLY A 235 -13.10 12.64 -17.82
CA GLY A 235 -13.77 11.35 -18.03
C GLY A 235 -13.16 10.18 -17.25
N LYS A 236 -13.55 8.94 -17.60
CA LYS A 236 -13.11 7.72 -16.90
C LYS A 236 -11.83 7.12 -17.52
N GLY A 237 -10.72 7.21 -16.79
CA GLY A 237 -9.47 6.56 -17.18
C GLY A 237 -8.41 6.56 -16.07
N ILE A 238 -7.26 5.98 -16.39
CA ILE A 238 -6.03 6.10 -15.64
C ILE A 238 -5.31 7.35 -16.18
N TYR A 239 -4.97 8.28 -15.29
CA TYR A 239 -4.39 9.58 -15.65
C TYR A 239 -2.87 9.56 -15.53
N PHE A 240 -2.20 10.12 -16.53
CA PHE A 240 -0.75 10.28 -16.59
C PHE A 240 -0.40 11.70 -17.04
N SER A 241 0.85 12.10 -16.81
CA SER A 241 1.42 13.31 -17.41
C SER A 241 2.84 13.08 -17.93
N SER A 242 3.21 13.78 -19.00
CA SER A 242 4.61 13.94 -19.41
C SER A 242 5.38 14.91 -18.50
N GLU A 243 4.73 15.57 -17.54
CA GLU A 243 5.41 16.41 -16.56
C GLU A 243 5.37 15.81 -15.14
N LEU A 244 6.55 15.76 -14.52
CA LEU A 244 6.73 15.31 -13.15
C LEU A 244 6.03 16.26 -12.15
N GLY A 245 6.08 17.57 -12.43
CA GLY A 245 5.45 18.62 -11.63
C GLY A 245 3.93 18.46 -11.53
N VAL A 246 3.29 18.03 -12.63
CA VAL A 246 1.85 17.74 -12.70
C VAL A 246 1.48 16.52 -11.84
N SER A 247 2.36 15.54 -11.71
CA SER A 247 2.10 14.30 -10.95
C SER A 247 2.37 14.42 -9.44
N LEU A 248 3.15 15.42 -9.00
CA LEU A 248 3.48 15.64 -7.59
C LEU A 248 2.27 15.91 -6.68
N PRO A 249 1.30 16.80 -7.02
CA PRO A 249 0.13 17.06 -6.18
C PRO A 249 -0.75 15.83 -5.92
N TYR A 250 -0.77 14.86 -6.84
CA TYR A 250 -1.49 13.59 -6.69
C TYR A 250 -0.76 12.57 -5.80
N SER A 251 0.48 12.89 -5.40
CA SER A 251 1.40 12.05 -4.63
C SER A 251 1.77 12.72 -3.31
N PRO A 252 0.80 13.00 -2.42
CA PRO A 252 1.09 13.56 -1.11
C PRO A 252 1.98 12.61 -0.31
N VAL A 253 2.75 13.18 0.62
CA VAL A 253 3.50 12.40 1.63
C VAL A 253 2.52 11.49 2.38
N GLY A 254 2.87 10.21 2.46
CA GLY A 254 2.14 9.20 3.22
C GLY A 254 3.04 8.56 4.29
N TYR A 255 2.39 7.95 5.27
CA TYR A 255 3.07 7.17 6.31
C TYR A 255 3.34 5.76 5.80
N GLY A 256 4.63 5.44 5.63
CA GLY A 256 5.13 4.11 5.29
C GLY A 256 5.22 3.23 6.53
N TRP A 257 6.44 2.92 6.95
CA TRP A 257 6.71 2.14 8.16
C TRP A 257 7.64 2.90 9.11
N GLY A 258 7.34 2.87 10.41
CA GLY A 258 8.13 3.58 11.44
C GLY A 258 9.57 3.09 11.58
N GLY A 259 9.85 1.82 11.26
CA GLY A 259 11.19 1.24 11.26
C GLY A 259 11.96 1.38 9.93
N SER A 260 11.44 2.15 8.97
CA SER A 260 11.96 2.23 7.60
C SER A 260 13.34 2.88 7.50
N LEU A 261 14.23 2.21 6.77
CA LEU A 261 15.52 2.75 6.30
C LEU A 261 15.39 3.98 5.38
N LEU A 262 14.21 4.21 4.83
CA LEU A 262 13.91 5.31 3.89
C LEU A 262 13.23 6.49 4.59
N GLY A 263 12.94 6.37 5.89
CA GLY A 263 12.13 7.31 6.66
C GLY A 263 10.65 6.90 6.69
N SER A 264 9.96 7.29 7.76
CA SER A 264 8.54 6.97 7.97
C SER A 264 7.58 7.75 7.07
N GLU A 265 8.01 8.90 6.55
CA GLU A 265 7.24 9.80 5.69
C GLU A 265 7.81 9.80 4.26
N ILE A 266 7.07 9.18 3.33
CA ILE A 266 7.49 9.02 1.93
C ILE A 266 6.38 9.41 0.96
N SER A 267 6.74 10.06 -0.15
CA SER A 267 5.89 10.23 -1.34
C SER A 267 6.44 9.37 -2.47
N CYS A 268 5.55 8.86 -3.33
CA CYS A 268 5.88 7.91 -4.38
C CYS A 268 5.18 8.31 -5.69
N ILE A 269 5.93 8.39 -6.78
CA ILE A 269 5.41 8.58 -8.15
C ILE A 269 5.81 7.36 -8.98
N ALA A 270 4.87 6.80 -9.74
CA ALA A 270 5.20 5.80 -10.76
C ALA A 270 5.69 6.50 -12.04
N LEU A 271 6.81 6.04 -12.57
CA LEU A 271 7.19 6.27 -13.97
C LEU A 271 6.80 5.03 -14.77
N CYS A 272 5.78 5.19 -15.60
CA CYS A 272 5.18 4.14 -16.40
C CYS A 272 5.68 4.18 -17.85
N GLU A 273 5.64 3.02 -18.50
CA GLU A 273 5.81 2.85 -19.93
C GLU A 273 4.43 2.54 -20.52
N LEU A 274 4.07 3.26 -21.58
CA LEU A 274 2.78 3.25 -22.23
C LEU A 274 2.96 2.84 -23.70
N ILE A 275 2.05 2.04 -24.22
CA ILE A 275 2.02 1.64 -25.64
C ILE A 275 1.37 2.78 -26.44
N ASP A 276 2.01 3.23 -27.53
CA ASP A 276 1.40 4.22 -28.44
C ASP A 276 0.25 3.57 -29.22
N HIS A 277 -0.97 3.75 -28.72
CA HIS A 277 -2.18 3.09 -29.20
C HIS A 277 -3.35 4.09 -29.27
N PRO A 278 -4.26 4.01 -30.26
CA PRO A 278 -5.40 4.94 -30.42
C PRO A 278 -6.37 5.05 -29.22
N ASP A 279 -6.38 4.05 -28.35
CA ASP A 279 -7.16 4.06 -27.09
C ASP A 279 -6.59 5.00 -26.03
N ILE A 280 -5.32 5.38 -26.13
CA ILE A 280 -4.73 6.41 -25.27
C ILE A 280 -5.15 7.77 -25.78
N LYS A 281 -5.88 8.50 -24.93
CA LYS A 281 -6.28 9.87 -25.23
C LYS A 281 -5.17 10.83 -24.80
N ARG A 282 -4.78 11.73 -25.69
CA ARG A 282 -3.61 12.61 -25.53
C ARG A 282 -4.03 14.08 -25.60
N GLY A 283 -3.52 14.87 -24.65
CA GLY A 283 -3.77 16.31 -24.58
C GLY A 283 -3.22 17.12 -25.75
N ASP A 284 -2.09 16.69 -26.31
CA ASP A 284 -1.39 17.34 -27.42
C ASP A 284 -1.96 17.00 -28.82
N SER A 285 -2.88 16.03 -28.91
CA SER A 285 -3.48 15.64 -30.20
C SER A 285 -4.49 16.68 -30.67
N ARG A 286 -4.38 17.06 -31.95
CA ARG A 286 -5.34 17.97 -32.61
C ARG A 286 -6.64 17.29 -33.00
N ASP A 287 -6.68 15.96 -33.01
CA ASP A 287 -7.88 15.19 -33.30
C ASP A 287 -8.80 15.10 -32.07
N ASN A 288 -10.04 15.55 -32.23
CA ASN A 288 -11.07 15.46 -31.19
C ASN A 288 -11.30 14.02 -30.70
N ALA A 289 -11.20 13.01 -31.58
CA ALA A 289 -11.41 11.61 -31.19
C ALA A 289 -10.27 11.03 -30.32
N GLN A 290 -9.09 11.67 -30.35
CA GLN A 290 -7.94 11.32 -29.52
C GLN A 290 -7.74 12.28 -28.33
N ASN A 291 -8.34 13.47 -28.37
CA ASN A 291 -8.17 14.51 -27.34
C ASN A 291 -9.36 14.63 -26.36
N MET A 292 -10.48 13.97 -26.63
CA MET A 292 -11.69 14.04 -25.80
C MET A 292 -12.27 12.64 -25.53
N LEU A 293 -12.69 12.40 -24.28
CA LEU A 293 -13.51 11.25 -23.91
C LEU A 293 -15.00 11.62 -23.99
N SER A 294 -15.85 10.65 -24.34
CA SER A 294 -17.30 10.85 -24.44
C SER A 294 -17.99 11.09 -23.10
N ASP A 295 -17.35 10.75 -21.98
CA ASP A 295 -17.80 11.07 -20.62
C ASP A 295 -17.01 12.22 -19.95
N SER A 296 -16.28 13.02 -20.75
CA SER A 296 -15.59 14.22 -20.29
C SER A 296 -16.58 15.34 -19.96
N VAL A 297 -16.40 15.98 -18.80
CA VAL A 297 -17.15 17.16 -18.35
C VAL A 297 -16.30 18.43 -18.50
N GLY A 298 -14.98 18.31 -18.32
CA GLY A 298 -14.00 19.39 -18.54
C GLY A 298 -13.66 19.66 -20.01
N GLY A 299 -14.26 18.93 -20.95
CA GLY A 299 -14.03 19.08 -22.38
C GLY A 299 -12.74 18.40 -22.84
N ARG A 300 -11.84 19.17 -23.45
CA ARG A 300 -10.57 18.67 -24.01
C ARG A 300 -9.57 18.33 -22.91
N ILE A 301 -8.80 17.25 -23.11
CA ILE A 301 -7.68 16.90 -22.23
C ILE A 301 -6.58 17.98 -22.39
N PRO A 302 -6.04 18.55 -21.30
CA PRO A 302 -5.01 19.58 -21.40
C PRO A 302 -3.69 19.01 -21.93
N ASP A 303 -2.89 19.87 -22.57
CA ASP A 303 -1.53 19.53 -22.98
C ASP A 303 -0.74 18.85 -21.85
N LYS A 304 0.16 17.95 -22.22
CA LYS A 304 0.94 17.08 -21.32
C LYS A 304 0.18 15.98 -20.57
N TYR A 305 -1.16 15.94 -20.57
CA TYR A 305 -1.91 14.84 -19.96
C TYR A 305 -2.18 13.70 -20.94
N PHE A 306 -2.22 12.48 -20.40
CA PHE A 306 -2.70 11.28 -21.09
C PHE A 306 -3.75 10.56 -20.25
N VAL A 307 -4.81 10.07 -20.90
CA VAL A 307 -5.86 9.29 -20.25
C VAL A 307 -5.97 7.93 -20.94
N VAL A 308 -5.73 6.87 -20.16
CA VAL A 308 -5.76 5.49 -20.66
C VAL A 308 -7.00 4.78 -20.13
N THR A 309 -7.80 4.22 -21.04
CA THR A 309 -9.01 3.44 -20.69
C THR A 309 -8.69 1.97 -20.45
N ASN A 310 -7.79 1.39 -21.23
CA ASN A 310 -7.36 -0.01 -21.13
C ASN A 310 -6.09 -0.16 -20.28
N SER A 311 -6.22 -0.80 -19.10
CA SER A 311 -5.10 -1.09 -18.18
C SER A 311 -3.93 -1.83 -18.85
N ASP A 312 -4.19 -2.63 -19.89
CA ASP A 312 -3.20 -3.48 -20.56
C ASP A 312 -2.19 -2.70 -21.43
N LEU A 313 -2.46 -1.41 -21.67
CA LEU A 313 -1.58 -0.52 -22.45
C LEU A 313 -0.53 0.19 -21.58
N VAL A 314 -0.48 -0.10 -20.27
CA VAL A 314 0.45 0.53 -19.33
C VAL A 314 1.14 -0.49 -18.42
N ARG A 315 2.44 -0.33 -18.21
CA ARG A 315 3.16 -0.98 -17.11
C ARG A 315 4.00 0.01 -16.30
N ILE A 316 4.13 -0.23 -15.00
CA ILE A 316 5.06 0.52 -14.15
C ILE A 316 6.48 0.04 -14.44
N ARG A 317 7.43 0.96 -14.58
CA ARG A 317 8.85 0.63 -14.79
C ARG A 317 9.74 1.10 -13.66
N TYR A 318 9.42 2.24 -13.07
CA TYR A 318 10.17 2.78 -11.94
C TYR A 318 9.25 3.42 -10.90
N LEU A 319 9.68 3.41 -9.64
CA LEU A 319 9.10 4.16 -8.53
C LEU A 319 10.10 5.25 -8.14
N LEU A 320 9.64 6.50 -8.15
CA LEU A 320 10.38 7.69 -7.77
C LEU A 320 9.95 8.03 -6.34
N ILE A 321 10.87 7.89 -5.39
CA ILE A 321 10.57 8.07 -3.97
C ILE A 321 11.17 9.40 -3.50
N TYR A 322 10.30 10.19 -2.89
CA TYR A 322 10.62 11.42 -2.20
C TYR A 322 10.57 11.15 -0.70
N THR A 323 11.69 11.35 -0.03
CA THR A 323 11.85 11.18 1.41
C THR A 323 12.04 12.56 2.01
N GLN A 324 11.33 12.88 3.10
CA GLN A 324 11.72 14.07 3.85
C GLN A 324 13.05 13.81 4.55
N ASP A 325 14.10 14.52 4.12
CA ASP A 325 15.38 14.47 4.81
C ASP A 325 15.20 15.03 6.23
N LEU A 326 15.29 14.15 7.24
CA LEU A 326 15.34 14.54 8.66
C LEU A 326 16.50 15.53 8.93
N HIS A 327 17.49 15.59 8.04
CA HIS A 327 18.57 16.57 8.03
C HIS A 327 18.21 17.88 7.32
N SER A 328 17.11 18.52 7.72
CA SER A 328 16.90 19.97 7.49
C SER A 328 16.23 20.71 8.65
N THR A 329 15.74 20.01 9.68
CA THR A 329 15.64 20.62 11.01
C THR A 329 17.03 20.67 11.62
N SER A 330 17.58 21.87 11.79
CA SER A 330 18.79 22.06 12.60
C SER A 330 18.57 21.44 13.97
N THR A 331 19.40 20.46 14.34
CA THR A 331 19.42 19.85 15.67
C THR A 331 19.99 20.84 16.68
N THR A 332 19.19 21.83 17.07
CA THR A 332 19.22 22.29 18.45
C THR A 332 18.56 21.20 19.27
N ASP A 333 19.36 20.44 20.02
CA ASP A 333 18.88 19.40 20.94
C ASP A 333 18.05 20.00 22.08
N ASN A 334 16.80 20.32 21.79
CA ASN A 334 15.81 20.71 22.78
C ASN A 334 15.10 19.46 23.30
N THR A 335 15.85 18.65 24.05
CA THR A 335 15.32 17.59 24.92
C THR A 335 14.44 18.22 26.01
N GLY A 336 13.16 18.41 25.72
CA GLY A 336 12.22 19.02 26.64
C GLY A 336 10.78 19.01 26.14
N PHE A 337 9.85 19.42 27.02
CA PHE A 337 8.41 19.42 26.77
C PHE A 337 7.99 20.06 25.44
N LEU A 338 8.75 21.03 24.93
CA LEU A 338 8.48 21.70 23.65
C LEU A 338 8.53 20.76 22.44
N ALA A 339 9.41 19.76 22.44
CA ALA A 339 9.46 18.74 21.40
C ALA A 339 8.25 17.79 21.48
N TRP A 340 7.88 17.38 22.69
CA TRP A 340 6.70 16.56 22.96
C TRP A 340 5.39 17.26 22.55
N PHE A 341 5.24 18.56 22.86
CA PHE A 341 4.09 19.36 22.40
C PHE A 341 4.03 19.48 20.86
N LYS A 342 5.17 19.62 20.17
CA LYS A 342 5.20 19.61 18.70
C LYS A 342 4.76 18.26 18.09
N GLN A 343 5.11 17.16 18.75
CA GLN A 343 4.72 15.80 18.34
C GLN A 343 3.23 15.53 18.59
N HIS A 344 2.69 15.98 19.72
CA HIS A 344 1.30 15.74 20.12
C HIS A 344 0.40 16.97 19.97
N LYS A 345 0.30 17.50 18.74
CA LYS A 345 -0.49 18.71 18.42
C LYS A 345 -1.91 18.69 18.98
N LEU A 346 -2.66 17.59 18.78
CA LEU A 346 -4.05 17.46 19.28
C LEU A 346 -4.12 17.55 20.82
N LEU A 347 -3.28 16.78 21.51
CA LEU A 347 -3.25 16.74 22.98
C LEU A 347 -2.83 18.10 23.57
N THR A 348 -1.94 18.82 22.87
CA THR A 348 -1.55 20.20 23.21
C THR A 348 -2.74 21.15 23.15
N PHE A 349 -3.55 21.09 22.08
CA PHE A 349 -4.76 21.91 21.98
C PHE A 349 -5.80 21.54 23.04
N VAL A 350 -5.99 20.25 23.34
CA VAL A 350 -6.92 19.80 24.40
C VAL A 350 -6.47 20.27 25.79
N LEU A 351 -5.19 20.11 26.14
CA LEU A 351 -4.65 20.58 27.42
C LEU A 351 -4.73 22.11 27.54
N GLY A 352 -4.38 22.84 26.48
CA GLY A 352 -4.53 24.30 26.44
C GLY A 352 -5.98 24.75 26.62
N TYR A 353 -6.94 24.05 26.01
CA TYR A 353 -8.37 24.32 26.17
C TYR A 353 -8.86 24.05 27.60
N VAL A 354 -8.42 22.96 28.23
CA VAL A 354 -8.74 22.66 29.65
C VAL A 354 -8.16 23.73 30.59
N VAL A 355 -6.93 24.18 30.38
CA VAL A 355 -6.32 25.28 31.16
C VAL A 355 -7.08 26.60 30.97
N LEU A 356 -7.52 26.90 29.75
CA LEU A 356 -8.32 28.08 29.46
C LEU A 356 -9.69 28.03 30.17
N LEU A 357 -10.40 26.89 30.10
CA LEU A 357 -11.66 26.68 30.83
C LEU A 357 -11.48 26.81 32.35
N ALA A 358 -10.41 26.22 32.90
CA ALA A 358 -10.09 26.35 34.32
C ALA A 358 -9.80 27.82 34.71
N SER A 359 -9.08 28.56 33.85
CA SER A 359 -8.77 29.98 34.09
C SER A 359 -10.01 30.87 34.06
N VAL A 360 -10.96 30.62 33.15
CA VAL A 360 -12.27 31.29 33.11
C VAL A 360 -13.13 30.93 34.33
N GLY A 361 -13.13 29.66 34.75
CA GLY A 361 -13.85 29.22 35.95
C GLY A 361 -13.29 29.79 37.25
N LEU A 362 -11.97 29.93 37.35
CA LEU A 362 -11.29 30.52 38.52
C LEU A 362 -11.48 32.04 38.60
N THR A 363 -11.46 32.75 37.47
CA THR A 363 -11.68 34.21 37.44
C THR A 363 -13.13 34.61 37.76
N GLN A 364 -14.10 33.73 37.55
CA GLN A 364 -15.49 33.95 37.96
C GLN A 364 -15.77 33.59 39.44
N ASN A 365 -14.81 33.03 40.16
CA ASN A 365 -14.99 32.60 41.55
C ASN A 365 -14.58 33.68 42.56
N LYS A 366 -15.58 34.26 43.25
CA LYS A 366 -15.41 35.30 44.28
C LYS A 366 -14.50 34.91 45.47
N GLN A 367 -14.28 33.61 45.71
CA GLN A 367 -13.30 33.15 46.72
C GLN A 367 -11.85 33.31 46.21
N VAL A 368 -11.61 33.00 44.93
CA VAL A 368 -10.27 33.08 44.32
C VAL A 368 -9.83 34.54 44.20
N GLU A 369 -10.74 35.46 43.87
CA GLU A 369 -10.46 36.90 43.85
C GLU A 369 -9.97 37.42 45.21
N LYS A 370 -10.57 36.95 46.33
CA LYS A 370 -10.11 37.29 47.69
C LYS A 370 -8.68 36.79 47.96
N TYR A 371 -8.38 35.55 47.60
CA TYR A 371 -7.02 35.01 47.76
C TYR A 371 -6.00 35.72 46.87
N TYR A 372 -6.37 36.09 45.64
CA TYR A 372 -5.49 36.81 44.73
C TYR A 372 -5.17 38.23 45.24
N ARG A 373 -6.19 38.96 45.73
CA ARG A 373 -5.99 40.26 46.42
C ARG A 373 -5.10 40.12 47.65
N LEU A 374 -5.34 39.13 48.52
CA LEU A 374 -4.50 38.85 49.69
C LEU A 374 -3.05 38.49 49.32
N PHE A 375 -2.84 37.80 48.20
CA PHE A 375 -1.50 37.44 47.73
C PHE A 375 -0.74 38.66 47.19
N ILE A 376 -1.39 39.51 46.39
CA ILE A 376 -0.82 40.78 45.91
C ILE A 376 -0.44 41.69 47.10
N GLN A 377 -1.36 41.85 48.06
CA GLN A 377 -1.14 42.67 49.26
C GLN A 377 0.04 42.17 50.12
N LYS A 378 0.34 40.86 50.08
CA LYS A 378 1.45 40.22 50.80
C LYS A 378 2.75 40.16 49.99
N ALA A 379 2.68 40.36 48.67
CA ALA A 379 3.83 40.38 47.76
C ALA A 379 4.41 41.78 47.53
N GLY A 380 3.77 42.85 48.06
CA GLY A 380 4.33 44.20 48.06
C GLY A 380 4.23 44.96 46.74
N PHE A 381 3.30 44.59 45.87
CA PHE A 381 2.92 45.38 44.70
C PHE A 381 1.62 46.14 44.99
N GLU A 382 1.74 47.45 45.25
CA GLU A 382 0.62 48.41 45.12
C GLU A 382 0.49 48.87 43.66
#